data_AF-A0A7K0M467-F1
#
_entry.id   AF-A0A7K0M467-F1
#
_cell.length_a   1.000
_cell.length_b   1.000
_cell.length_c   1.000
_cell.angle_alpha   90.00
_cell.angle_beta   90.00
_cell.angle_gamma   90.00
#
_symmetry.space_group_name_H-M   'P 1'
#
loop_
_entity.id
_entity.type
_entity.pdbx_description
1 polymer ?
#
loop_
_entity_poly.entity_id
_entity_poly.type
_entity_poly.pdbx_seq_one_letter_code
_entity_poly.pdbx_strand_id
1 'polypeptide(L)' 'MDRKQLKAFMAVVELHSFSAAARSLDTVQSNVSAHVARL' A
#
# COMPACT_ATOMS: atom_id res chain seq x y z
N MET A 1 14.18 5.48 0.23
CA MET A 1 12.75 5.28 0.55
C MET A 1 11.91 6.18 -0.33
N ASP A 2 11.09 5.60 -1.19
CA ASP A 2 10.17 6.33 -2.09
C ASP A 2 8.87 6.67 -1.34
N ARG A 3 8.34 7.88 -1.54
CA ARG A 3 7.09 8.37 -0.95
C ARG A 3 5.90 7.43 -1.21
N LYS A 4 5.90 6.71 -2.34
CA LYS A 4 4.89 5.69 -2.69
C LYS A 4 4.95 4.48 -1.77
N GLN A 5 6.13 4.05 -1.35
CA GLN A 5 6.30 2.90 -0.45
C GLN A 5 5.75 3.22 0.94
N LEU A 6 6.11 4.38 1.49
CA LEU A 6 5.60 4.83 2.77
C LEU A 6 4.08 5.07 2.74
N LYS A 7 3.55 5.65 1.66
CA LYS A 7 2.10 5.83 1.48
C LYS A 7 1.35 4.49 1.43
N ALA A 8 1.88 3.50 0.70
CA ALA A 8 1.31 2.16 0.64
C ALA A 8 1.35 1.48 2.02
N PHE A 9 2.46 1.61 2.75
CA PHE A 9 2.60 1.05 4.09
C PHE A 9 1.60 1.66 5.08
N MET A 10 1.49 3.00 5.14
CA MET A 10 0.53 3.67 6.02
C MET A 10 -0.92 3.28 5.73
N ALA A 11 -1.32 3.21 4.45
CA ALA A 11 -2.66 2.80 4.08
C ALA A 11 -3.00 1.37 4.53
N VAL A 12 -2.04 0.43 4.50
CA VAL A 12 -2.25 -0.94 5.01
C VAL A 12 -2.39 -0.95 6.53
N VAL A 13 -1.60 -0.13 7.24
CA VAL A 13 -1.70 -0.01 8.71
C VAL A 13 -3.05 0.57 9.12
N GLU A 14 -3.51 1.63 8.44
CA GLU A 14 -4.78 2.30 8.74
C GLU A 14 -6.01 1.43 8.44
N LEU A 15 -5.98 0.69 7.33
CA LEU A 15 -7.13 -0.07 6.84
C LEU A 15 -7.07 -1.56 7.19
N HIS A 16 -5.98 -2.02 7.81
CA HIS A 16 -5.72 -3.40 8.20
C HIS A 16 -5.92 -4.43 7.06
N SER A 17 -5.77 -4.01 5.82
CA SER A 17 -6.00 -4.85 4.64
C SER A 17 -5.31 -4.30 3.40
N PHE A 18 -4.58 -5.17 2.70
CA PHE A 18 -3.93 -4.82 1.43
C PHE A 18 -4.93 -4.50 0.31
N SER A 19 -6.06 -5.20 0.25
CA SER A 19 -7.08 -4.95 -0.77
C SER A 19 -7.89 -3.68 -0.47
N ALA A 20 -8.10 -3.34 0.82
CA ALA A 20 -8.69 -2.07 1.21
C ALA A 20 -7.76 -0.88 0.90
N ALA A 21 -6.47 -1.02 1.22
CA ALA A 21 -5.44 -0.02 0.87
C ALA A 21 -5.32 0.20 -0.64
N ALA A 22 -5.41 -0.87 -1.43
CA ALA A 22 -5.41 -0.76 -2.88
C ALA A 22 -6.59 0.08 -3.39
N ARG A 23 -7.80 -0.17 -2.86
CA ARG A 23 -9.00 0.58 -3.21
C ARG A 23 -8.91 2.05 -2.81
N SER A 24 -8.35 2.38 -1.64
CA SER A 24 -8.21 3.77 -1.19
C SER A 24 -7.14 4.55 -1.96
N LEU A 25 -6.16 3.85 -2.52
CA LEU A 25 -5.05 4.43 -3.30
C LEU A 25 -5.29 4.41 -4.82
N ASP A 26 -6.48 3.98 -5.26
CA ASP A 26 -6.84 3.82 -6.67
C ASP A 26 -5.81 2.99 -7.46
N THR A 27 -5.47 1.82 -6.91
CA THR A 27 -4.52 0.87 -7.49
C THR A 27 -4.96 -0.58 -7.24
N VAL A 28 -4.26 -1.54 -7.81
CA VAL A 28 -4.42 -2.97 -7.53
C VAL A 28 -3.58 -3.42 -6.33
N GLN A 29 -4.03 -4.49 -5.67
CA GLN A 29 -3.41 -5.03 -4.46
C GLN A 29 -1.95 -5.46 -4.65
N SER A 30 -1.61 -6.02 -5.82
CA SER A 30 -0.24 -6.45 -6.15
C SER A 30 0.76 -5.28 -6.17
N ASN A 31 0.33 -4.07 -6.55
CA ASN A 31 1.19 -2.89 -6.47
C ASN A 31 1.46 -2.51 -5.02
N VAL A 32 0.44 -2.56 -4.16
CA VAL A 32 0.57 -2.26 -2.73
C VAL A 32 1.55 -3.24 -2.07
N SER A 33 1.39 -4.55 -2.29
CA SER A 33 2.31 -5.55 -1.74
C SER A 33 3.73 -5.35 -2.24
N ALA A 34 3.91 -5.06 -3.53
CA ALA A 34 5.23 -4.79 -4.12
C ALA A 34 5.90 -3.55 -3.53
N HIS A 35 5.14 -2.49 -3.24
CA HIS A 35 5.66 -1.28 -2.61
C HIS A 35 6.03 -1.49 -1.14
N VAL A 36 5.21 -2.22 -0.38
CA VAL A 36 5.49 -2.57 1.02
C VAL A 36 6.70 -3.50 1.13
N ALA A 37 6.83 -4.50 0.25
CA ALA A 37 7.95 -5.44 0.27
C ALA A 37 9.32 -4.81 -0.09
N ARG A 38 9.31 -3.65 -0.76
CA ARG A 38 10.51 -2.89 -1.09
C ARG A 38 10.81 -1.76 -0.10
N LEU A 39 9.93 -1.54 0.88
CA LEU A 39 10.22 -0.67 2.01
C LEU A 39 11.31 -1.32 2.86
#